data_AF-A0A9X4MQ95-F1
#
_entry.id   AF-A0A9X4MQ95-F1
#
_cell.length_a   1.000
_cell.length_b   1.000
_cell.length_c   1.000
_cell.angle_alpha   90.00
_cell.angle_beta   90.00
_cell.angle_gamma   90.00
#
_symmetry.space_group_name_H-M   'P 1'
#
loop_
_entity.id
_entity.type
_entity.pdbx_description
1 polymer ?
#
loop_
_entity_poly.entity_id
_entity_poly.type
_entity_poly.pdbx_seq_one_letter_code
_entity_poly.pdbx_strand_id
1 'polypeptide(L)'
;MELVMPNNYVVLEEEEMMYLDGGEIATATVLGIISAAVAAGGAAYGAGLAAGTRVYYAGLRNSQYQKIKWQVRAVALVVGNVWGGIFMTGFENAFYAKVTGK
;
A
#
# COMPACT_ATOMS: atom_id res chain seq x y z
N MET A 1 -30.24 35.76 -23.49
CA MET A 1 -29.05 34.89 -23.60
C MET A 1 -29.55 33.51 -23.98
N GLU A 2 -29.14 33.01 -25.14
CA GLU A 2 -29.49 31.66 -25.59
C GLU A 2 -28.51 30.67 -24.96
N LEU A 3 -29.04 29.68 -24.24
CA LEU A 3 -28.25 28.60 -23.65
C LEU A 3 -27.82 27.64 -24.77
N VAL A 4 -26.62 27.84 -25.30
CA VAL A 4 -26.00 26.93 -26.26
C VAL A 4 -25.38 25.77 -25.47
N MET A 5 -25.90 24.57 -25.64
CA MET A 5 -25.32 23.38 -25.02
C MET A 5 -24.05 22.96 -25.77
N PRO A 6 -22.98 22.57 -25.05
CA PRO A 6 -21.77 22.01 -25.66
C PRO A 6 -22.14 20.76 -26.47
N ASN A 7 -21.98 20.83 -27.78
CA ASN A 7 -22.45 19.81 -28.72
C ASN A 7 -21.50 18.59 -28.83
N ASN A 8 -20.59 18.41 -27.88
CA ASN A 8 -19.69 17.27 -27.84
C ASN A 8 -19.66 16.69 -26.43
N TYR A 9 -20.18 15.48 -26.30
CA TYR A 9 -19.69 14.57 -25.26
C TYR A 9 -18.23 14.30 -25.60
N VAL A 10 -17.30 14.92 -24.87
CA VAL A 10 -15.94 14.40 -24.81
C VAL A 10 -16.08 13.04 -24.14
N VAL A 11 -15.99 11.97 -24.93
CA VAL A 11 -15.89 10.62 -24.40
C VAL A 11 -14.55 10.57 -23.69
N LEU A 12 -14.57 10.80 -22.37
CA LEU A 12 -13.41 10.57 -21.53
C LEU A 12 -13.20 9.05 -21.53
N GLU A 13 -12.10 8.59 -22.11
CA GLU A 13 -11.68 7.20 -21.98
C GLU A 13 -11.45 6.93 -20.49
N GLU A 14 -11.77 5.71 -20.02
CA GLU A 14 -11.68 5.33 -18.59
C GLU A 14 -10.28 5.59 -17.99
N GLU A 15 -9.25 5.70 -18.83
CA GLU A 15 -7.87 6.06 -18.50
C GLU A 15 -7.66 7.56 -18.18
N GLU A 16 -8.49 8.49 -18.67
CA GLU A 16 -8.42 9.92 -18.30
C GLU A 16 -9.12 10.24 -16.96
N MET A 17 -9.87 9.27 -16.41
CA MET A 17 -10.42 9.30 -15.05
C MET A 17 -9.43 8.77 -14.00
N MET A 18 -8.14 8.62 -14.36
CA MET A 18 -7.11 8.29 -13.38
C MET A 18 -7.05 9.39 -12.32
N TYR A 19 -7.48 9.02 -11.12
CA TYR A 19 -7.38 9.80 -9.90
C TYR A 19 -6.07 10.58 -9.88
N LEU A 20 -6.19 11.90 -9.76
CA LEU A 20 -5.09 12.77 -9.36
C LEU A 20 -4.58 12.26 -8.01
N ASP A 21 -3.52 11.48 -8.11
CA ASP A 21 -2.86 10.87 -6.99
C ASP A 21 -2.02 11.93 -6.25
N GLY A 22 -2.71 12.78 -5.50
CA GLY A 22 -2.13 13.81 -4.65
C GLY A 22 -1.83 13.34 -3.22
N GLY A 23 -1.80 12.03 -2.96
CA GLY A 23 -1.70 11.52 -1.59
C GLY A 23 -1.31 10.05 -1.43
N GLU A 24 -1.04 9.32 -2.50
CA GLU A 24 -0.51 7.97 -2.42
C GLU A 24 0.96 7.98 -1.98
N ILE A 25 1.26 7.15 -0.99
CA ILE A 25 2.65 6.84 -0.66
C ILE A 25 3.30 6.07 -1.81
N ALA A 26 4.51 6.50 -2.20
CA ALA A 26 5.28 5.79 -3.21
C ALA A 26 5.55 4.34 -2.79
N THR A 27 5.38 3.40 -3.72
CA THR A 27 5.68 1.97 -3.50
C THR A 27 7.07 1.76 -2.92
N ALA A 28 8.07 2.51 -3.40
CA ALA A 28 9.44 2.45 -2.89
C ALA A 28 9.54 2.73 -1.38
N THR A 29 8.75 3.67 -0.86
CA THR A 29 8.72 4.00 0.58
C THR A 29 8.13 2.85 1.38
N VAL A 30 7.05 2.21 0.90
CA VAL A 30 6.45 1.03 1.54
C VAL A 30 7.46 -0.12 1.61
N LEU A 31 8.14 -0.41 0.50
CA LEU A 31 9.16 -1.45 0.44
C LEU A 31 10.35 -1.12 1.35
N GLY A 32 10.77 0.15 1.43
CA GLY A 32 11.82 0.62 2.33
C GLY A 32 11.48 0.39 3.81
N ILE A 33 10.24 0.69 4.23
CA ILE A 33 9.78 0.46 5.61
C ILE A 33 9.83 -1.03 5.96
N ILE A 34 9.38 -1.89 5.04
CA ILE A 34 9.39 -3.34 5.24
C ILE A 34 10.83 -3.86 5.33
N SER A 35 11.68 -3.49 4.37
CA SER A 35 13.09 -3.91 4.35
C SER A 35 13.81 -3.48 5.63
N ALA A 36 13.60 -2.23 6.08
CA ALA A 36 14.19 -1.74 7.32
C ALA A 36 13.66 -2.48 8.56
N ALA A 37 12.37 -2.78 8.63
CA ALA A 37 11.77 -3.50 9.75
C ALA A 37 12.29 -4.94 9.86
N VAL A 38 12.49 -5.60 8.72
CA VAL A 38 13.07 -6.94 8.67
C VAL A 38 14.56 -6.90 9.02
N ALA A 39 15.33 -5.95 8.46
CA ALA A 39 16.76 -5.82 8.67
C ALA A 39 17.14 -5.43 10.11
N ALA A 40 16.27 -4.68 10.82
CA ALA A 40 16.50 -4.29 12.20
C ALA A 40 16.63 -5.49 13.17
N GLY A 41 16.17 -6.68 12.77
CA GLY A 41 16.26 -7.90 13.57
C GLY A 41 15.28 -7.94 14.75
N GLY A 42 14.66 -9.10 14.99
CA GLY A 42 13.68 -9.29 16.06
C GLY A 42 12.70 -10.43 15.76
N ALA A 43 11.66 -10.57 16.59
CA ALA A 43 10.58 -11.52 16.31
C ALA A 43 9.87 -11.12 15.01
N ALA A 44 9.96 -11.95 13.97
CA ALA A 44 9.48 -11.65 12.62
C ALA A 44 8.04 -11.13 12.60
N TYR A 45 7.16 -11.75 13.41
CA TYR A 45 5.77 -11.32 13.54
C TYR A 45 5.62 -9.90 14.13
N GLY A 46 6.38 -9.59 15.18
CA GLY A 46 6.37 -8.26 15.82
C GLY A 46 6.92 -7.16 14.91
N ALA A 47 7.97 -7.46 14.14
CA ALA A 47 8.49 -6.56 13.11
C ALA A 47 7.44 -6.30 12.01
N GLY A 48 6.69 -7.34 11.63
CA GLY A 48 5.54 -7.23 10.73
C GLY A 48 4.48 -6.27 11.25
N LEU A 49 4.03 -6.46 12.50
CA LEU A 49 3.03 -5.59 13.13
C LEU A 49 3.44 -4.11 13.12
N ALA A 50 4.71 -3.84 13.46
CA ALA A 50 5.26 -2.49 13.47
C ALA A 50 5.31 -1.88 12.06
N ALA A 51 5.75 -2.66 11.06
CA ALA A 51 5.79 -2.22 9.67
C ALA A 51 4.38 -1.93 9.12
N GLY A 52 3.42 -2.83 9.35
CA GLY A 52 2.01 -2.66 8.93
C GLY A 52 1.38 -1.40 9.51
N THR A 53 1.71 -1.10 10.77
CA THR A 53 1.30 0.14 11.44
C THR A 53 1.94 1.38 10.81
N ARG A 54 3.25 1.34 10.55
CA ARG A 54 3.99 2.47 9.97
C ARG A 54 3.51 2.82 8.58
N VAL A 55 3.31 1.83 7.70
CA VAL A 55 2.86 2.10 6.33
C VAL A 55 1.45 2.69 6.30
N TYR A 56 0.56 2.26 7.19
CA TYR A 56 -0.78 2.84 7.31
C TYR A 56 -0.72 4.33 7.68
N TYR A 57 0.04 4.68 8.71
CA TYR A 57 0.20 6.09 9.11
C TYR A 57 1.00 6.91 8.09
N ALA A 58 1.87 6.26 7.30
CA ALA A 58 2.56 6.89 6.18
C ALA A 58 1.64 7.13 4.96
N GLY A 59 0.37 6.70 5.03
CA GLY A 59 -0.65 7.02 4.03
C GLY A 59 -1.09 5.85 3.16
N LEU A 60 -0.53 4.64 3.34
CA LEU A 60 -0.90 3.48 2.53
C LEU A 60 -2.38 3.14 2.72
N ARG A 61 -3.14 3.22 1.62
CA ARG A 61 -4.56 2.82 1.58
C ARG A 61 -4.71 1.38 1.10
N ASN A 62 -5.84 0.77 1.43
CA ASN A 62 -6.10 -0.63 1.04
C ASN A 62 -6.14 -0.82 -0.48
N SER A 63 -6.76 0.10 -1.22
CA SER A 63 -6.81 0.07 -2.69
C SER A 63 -5.41 0.02 -3.30
N GLN A 64 -4.50 0.86 -2.81
CA GLN A 64 -3.10 0.87 -3.21
C GLN A 64 -2.39 -0.42 -2.83
N TYR A 65 -2.58 -0.88 -1.59
CA TYR A 65 -1.94 -2.09 -1.10
C TYR A 65 -2.30 -3.30 -1.96
N GLN A 66 -3.56 -3.42 -2.43
CA GLN A 66 -3.94 -4.50 -3.33
C GLN A 66 -3.17 -4.45 -4.66
N LYS A 67 -2.86 -3.27 -5.20
CA LYS A 67 -2.05 -3.12 -6.43
C LYS A 67 -0.61 -3.60 -6.24
N ILE A 68 -0.01 -3.32 -5.08
CA ILE A 68 1.41 -3.61 -4.79
C ILE A 68 1.64 -4.86 -3.93
N LYS A 69 0.57 -5.60 -3.57
CA LYS A 69 0.58 -6.68 -2.58
C LYS A 69 1.64 -7.73 -2.84
N TRP A 70 1.77 -8.16 -4.09
CA TRP A 70 2.73 -9.18 -4.47
C TRP A 70 4.17 -8.69 -4.42
N GLN A 71 4.43 -7.41 -4.73
CA GLN A 71 5.74 -6.80 -4.59
C GLN A 71 6.16 -6.71 -3.11
N VAL A 72 5.22 -6.27 -2.25
CA VAL A 72 5.42 -6.22 -0.80
C VAL A 72 5.76 -7.59 -0.23
N ARG A 73 5.00 -8.63 -0.60
CA ARG A 73 5.28 -10.01 -0.19
C ARG A 73 6.62 -10.53 -0.70
N ALA A 74 6.96 -10.24 -1.96
CA ALA A 74 8.24 -10.63 -2.55
C ALA A 74 9.41 -10.00 -1.79
N VAL A 75 9.37 -8.70 -1.51
CA VAL A 75 10.43 -8.01 -0.75
C VAL A 75 10.55 -8.55 0.67
N ALA A 76 9.44 -8.80 1.36
CA ALA A 76 9.49 -9.39 2.70
C ALA A 76 10.14 -10.78 2.72
N LEU A 77 9.93 -11.60 1.67
CA LEU A 77 10.59 -12.91 1.53
C LEU A 77 12.07 -12.78 1.16
N VAL A 78 12.43 -11.84 0.28
CA VAL A 78 13.82 -11.60 -0.12
C VAL A 78 14.65 -11.08 1.06
N VAL A 79 14.12 -10.13 1.83
CA VAL A 79 14.84 -9.55 2.97
C VAL A 79 14.76 -10.45 4.21
N GLY A 80 13.61 -11.11 4.43
CA GLY A 80 13.33 -11.91 5.63
C GLY A 80 13.68 -13.39 5.51
N ASN A 81 14.08 -13.85 4.32
CA ASN A 81 14.29 -15.26 4.02
C ASN A 81 13.09 -16.12 4.47
N VAL A 82 13.36 -17.22 5.18
CA VAL A 82 12.36 -18.16 5.73
C VAL A 82 11.36 -17.47 6.65
N TRP A 83 11.73 -16.35 7.29
CA TRP A 83 10.88 -15.61 8.21
C TRP A 83 9.96 -14.60 7.52
N GLY A 84 10.13 -14.36 6.22
CA GLY A 84 9.32 -13.38 5.47
C GLY A 84 7.82 -13.69 5.49
N GLY A 85 7.44 -14.98 5.51
CA GLY A 85 6.04 -15.40 5.66
C GLY A 85 5.44 -14.97 7.01
N ILE A 86 6.16 -15.20 8.11
CA ILE A 86 5.73 -14.84 9.47
C ILE A 86 5.67 -13.31 9.63
N PHE A 87 6.64 -12.60 9.04
CA PHE A 87 6.60 -11.14 8.98
C PHE A 87 5.35 -10.64 8.24
N MET A 88 5.05 -11.20 7.08
CA MET A 88 3.88 -10.79 6.28
C MET A 88 2.57 -11.04 7.02
N THR A 89 2.45 -12.12 7.78
CA THR A 89 1.28 -12.36 8.64
C THR A 89 1.09 -11.24 9.65
N GLY A 90 2.15 -10.83 10.37
CA GLY A 90 2.09 -9.71 11.31
C GLY A 90 1.77 -8.38 10.63
N PHE A 91 2.41 -8.12 9.47
CA PHE A 91 2.18 -6.92 8.68
C PHE A 91 0.72 -6.79 8.25
N GLU A 92 0.16 -7.82 7.62
CA GLU A 92 -1.21 -7.80 7.10
C GLU A 92 -2.22 -7.69 8.25
N ASN A 93 -1.99 -8.38 9.37
CA ASN A 93 -2.85 -8.26 10.55
C ASN A 93 -2.92 -6.82 11.09
N ALA A 94 -1.77 -6.17 11.30
CA ALA A 94 -1.75 -4.78 11.78
C ALA A 94 -2.33 -3.79 10.78
N PHE A 95 -2.01 -3.96 9.49
CA PHE A 95 -2.50 -3.07 8.44
C PHE A 95 -4.02 -3.16 8.30
N TYR A 96 -4.57 -4.37 8.19
CA TYR A 96 -6.02 -4.54 8.01
C TYR A 96 -6.84 -4.18 9.25
N ALA A 97 -6.31 -4.39 10.46
CA ALA A 97 -6.96 -3.92 11.69
C ALA A 97 -7.23 -2.40 11.60
N LYS A 98 -6.23 -1.63 11.16
CA LYS A 98 -6.35 -0.17 11.01
C LYS A 98 -7.24 0.26 9.85
N VAL A 99 -7.19 -0.45 8.72
CA VAL A 99 -8.09 -0.20 7.59
C VAL A 99 -9.55 -0.43 7.98
N THR A 100 -9.83 -1.46 8.77
CA THR A 100 -11.19 -1.85 9.16
C THR A 100 -11.68 -1.24 10.47
N GLY A 101 -10.83 -0.50 11.19
CA GLY A 101 -11.17 0.18 12.44
C GLY A 101 -11.35 -0.77 13.63
N LYS A 102 -10.69 -1.94 13.60
CA LYS A 102 -10.76 -2.97 14.65
C LYS A 102 -9.50 -2.99 15.52
#